data_AF-A0A5W3REC4-F1
#
_entry.id   AF-A0A5W3REC4-F1
#
_cell.length_a   1.000
_cell.length_b   1.000
_cell.length_c   1.000
_cell.angle_alpha   90.00
_cell.angle_beta   90.00
_cell.angle_gamma   90.00
#
_symmetry.space_group_name_H-M   'P 1'
#
loop_
_entity.id
_entity.type
_entity.pdbx_description
1 polymer ?
#
loop_
_entity_poly.entity_id
_entity_poly.type
_entity_poly.pdbx_seq_one_letter_code
_entity_poly.pdbx_strand_id
1 'polypeptide(L)'
;FPDANWATEVDVSGNSARCGVRCATRDHLPMVGNVPDYHATLTHYADLADNKTSAAPAPVYPGLFMLGALGSRGLCSAPLCAEILAAQMSNEPIPLDASTLAALNPNRLWVRKLLKGKAVK
;
A
#
# COMPACT_ATOMS: atom_id res chain seq x y z
N PHE A 1 26.65 -3.13 -17.02
CA PHE A 1 26.92 -3.29 -18.47
C PHE A 1 27.35 -1.96 -19.07
N PRO A 2 28.58 -1.49 -18.79
CA PRO A 2 29.11 -0.27 -19.40
C PRO A 2 29.47 -0.45 -20.88
N ASP A 3 29.75 -1.67 -21.34
CA ASP A 3 30.27 -1.95 -22.70
C ASP A 3 29.22 -2.40 -23.71
N ALA A 4 27.94 -2.12 -23.46
CA ALA A 4 26.86 -2.59 -24.34
C ALA A 4 26.63 -1.60 -25.49
N ASN A 5 26.98 -2.01 -26.72
CA ASN A 5 26.89 -1.18 -27.93
C ASN A 5 25.48 -0.63 -28.21
N TRP A 6 24.42 -1.36 -27.89
CA TRP A 6 23.04 -0.93 -28.15
C TRP A 6 22.67 0.38 -27.45
N ALA A 7 23.34 0.73 -26.34
CA ALA A 7 23.06 1.96 -25.61
C ALA A 7 23.39 3.23 -26.43
N THR A 8 24.31 3.13 -27.40
CA THR A 8 24.68 4.23 -28.31
C THR A 8 23.80 4.30 -29.56
N GLU A 9 22.96 3.28 -29.80
CA GLU A 9 22.05 3.22 -30.95
C GLU A 9 20.73 3.96 -30.71
N VAL A 10 20.46 4.40 -29.47
CA VAL A 10 19.25 5.14 -29.12
C VAL A 10 19.36 6.59 -29.61
N ASP A 11 18.58 6.96 -30.63
CA ASP A 11 18.48 8.34 -31.09
C ASP A 11 17.77 9.24 -30.06
N VAL A 12 18.53 10.16 -29.48
CA VAL A 12 18.05 11.16 -28.51
C VAL A 12 18.02 12.58 -29.07
N SER A 13 18.34 12.78 -30.37
CA SER A 13 18.46 14.10 -31.01
C SER A 13 17.17 14.93 -30.95
N GLY A 14 16.02 14.27 -30.91
CA GLY A 14 14.71 14.91 -30.80
C GLY A 14 14.37 15.52 -29.44
N ASN A 15 15.18 15.30 -28.39
CA ASN A 15 14.93 15.77 -27.02
C ASN A 15 13.53 15.39 -26.47
N SER A 16 12.95 14.30 -26.99
CA SER A 16 11.63 13.82 -26.59
C SER A 16 11.66 13.18 -25.21
N ALA A 17 10.84 13.67 -24.29
CA ALA A 17 10.74 13.13 -22.93
C ALA A 17 9.29 13.07 -22.46
N ARG A 18 9.01 12.11 -21.56
CA ARG A 18 7.76 12.05 -20.79
C ARG A 18 8.06 12.21 -19.31
N CYS A 19 7.51 13.24 -18.71
CA CYS A 19 7.59 13.48 -17.26
C CYS A 19 6.33 12.94 -16.57
N GLY A 20 6.48 12.45 -15.35
CA GLY A 20 5.37 11.94 -14.55
C GLY A 20 5.69 11.93 -13.07
N VAL A 21 4.64 12.03 -12.24
CA VAL A 21 4.75 11.98 -10.79
C VAL A 21 4.31 10.60 -10.31
N ARG A 22 5.12 9.97 -9.47
CA ARG A 22 4.83 8.65 -8.90
C ARG A 22 4.39 8.82 -7.45
N CYS A 23 3.42 8.02 -7.04
CA CYS A 23 3.08 7.84 -5.63
C CYS A 23 3.82 6.59 -5.11
N ALA A 24 4.64 6.74 -4.07
CA ALA A 24 5.47 5.66 -3.54
C ALA A 24 5.42 5.61 -2.01
N THR A 25 5.58 4.41 -1.45
CA THR A 25 5.73 4.15 -0.01
C THR A 25 7.19 3.81 0.33
N ARG A 26 7.58 4.05 1.58
CA ARG A 26 8.94 3.73 2.08
C ARG A 26 9.25 2.23 2.10
N ASP A 27 8.22 1.38 2.23
CA ASP A 27 8.37 -0.07 2.22
C ASP A 27 8.17 -0.69 0.82
N HIS A 28 8.03 0.16 -0.22
CA HIS A 28 7.91 -0.23 -1.63
C HIS A 28 6.71 -1.14 -1.98
N LEU A 29 5.77 -1.30 -1.05
CA LEU A 29 4.53 -2.04 -1.27
C LEU A 29 3.38 -1.08 -1.61
N PRO A 30 2.45 -1.48 -2.50
CA PRO A 30 1.20 -0.75 -2.72
C PRO A 30 0.39 -0.50 -1.44
N MET A 31 -0.58 0.39 -1.55
CA MET A 31 -1.65 0.55 -0.56
C MET A 31 -2.96 0.12 -1.21
N VAL A 32 -3.57 -0.96 -0.72
CA VAL A 32 -4.84 -1.48 -1.24
C VAL A 32 -5.76 -1.94 -0.11
N GLY A 33 -7.02 -1.51 -0.16
CA GLY A 33 -8.07 -1.88 0.79
C GLY A 33 -8.93 -0.70 1.23
N ASN A 34 -9.56 -0.79 2.41
CA ASN A 34 -10.36 0.28 2.98
C ASN A 34 -9.51 1.52 3.27
N VAL A 35 -10.09 2.71 3.06
CA VAL A 35 -9.46 3.95 3.53
C VAL A 35 -9.65 4.05 5.05
N PRO A 36 -8.55 4.09 5.82
CA PRO A 36 -8.62 4.08 7.27
C PRO A 36 -8.95 5.47 7.83
N ASP A 37 -9.70 5.51 8.92
CA ASP A 37 -9.90 6.74 9.69
C ASP A 37 -8.71 6.93 10.64
N TYR A 38 -7.89 7.94 10.36
CA TYR A 38 -6.67 8.20 11.13
C TYR A 38 -6.96 8.51 12.60
N HIS A 39 -7.86 9.45 12.88
CA HIS A 39 -8.12 9.88 14.25
C HIS A 39 -8.80 8.78 15.06
N ALA A 40 -9.79 8.11 14.46
CA ALA A 40 -10.43 6.97 15.11
C ALA A 40 -9.45 5.82 15.34
N THR A 41 -8.53 5.55 14.41
CA THR A 41 -7.48 4.52 14.59
C THR A 41 -6.61 4.83 15.81
N LEU A 42 -6.17 6.08 15.99
CA LEU A 42 -5.33 6.45 17.14
C LEU A 42 -6.06 6.31 18.48
N THR A 43 -7.33 6.69 18.53
CA THR A 43 -8.14 6.54 19.75
C THR A 43 -8.47 5.08 20.02
N HIS A 44 -8.87 4.32 19.00
CA HIS A 44 -9.34 2.95 19.13
C HIS A 44 -8.21 1.97 19.46
N TYR A 45 -6.99 2.27 19.03
CA TYR A 45 -5.81 1.45 19.24
C TYR A 45 -4.78 2.10 20.18
N ALA A 46 -5.24 2.99 21.07
CA ALA A 46 -4.38 3.68 22.03
C ALA A 46 -3.64 2.71 22.97
N ASP A 47 -4.28 1.61 23.34
CA ASP A 47 -3.78 0.55 24.23
C ASP A 47 -3.45 -0.76 23.49
N LEU A 48 -3.37 -0.72 22.16
CA LEU A 48 -3.20 -1.92 21.31
C LEU A 48 -1.92 -2.71 21.64
N ALA A 49 -0.90 -2.06 22.19
CA ALA A 49 0.33 -2.72 22.61
C ALA A 49 0.09 -3.76 23.72
N ASP A 50 -0.86 -3.47 24.61
CA ASP A 50 -1.18 -4.27 25.79
C ASP A 50 -2.39 -5.19 25.54
N ASN A 51 -3.31 -4.79 24.65
CA ASN A 51 -4.61 -5.46 24.42
C ASN A 51 -4.77 -6.02 23.01
N LYS A 52 -3.78 -6.76 22.50
CA LYS A 52 -3.75 -7.25 21.11
C LYS A 52 -4.86 -8.24 20.75
N THR A 53 -5.25 -9.11 21.68
CA THR A 53 -6.20 -10.20 21.42
C THR A 53 -7.66 -9.76 21.49
N SER A 54 -7.95 -8.65 22.17
CA SER A 54 -9.29 -8.08 22.33
C SER A 54 -9.54 -6.88 21.42
N ALA A 55 -8.58 -6.50 20.59
CA ALA A 55 -8.68 -5.36 19.69
C ALA A 55 -9.83 -5.54 18.70
N ALA A 56 -10.71 -4.54 18.61
CA ALA A 56 -11.79 -4.53 17.63
C ALA A 56 -11.27 -4.24 16.21
N PRO A 57 -12.09 -4.45 15.16
CA PRO A 57 -11.72 -4.20 13.78
C PRO A 57 -11.26 -2.75 13.53
N ALA A 58 -10.37 -2.59 12.56
CA ALA A 58 -9.77 -1.28 12.27
C ALA A 58 -10.82 -0.24 11.86
N PRO A 59 -10.80 0.98 12.43
CA PRO A 59 -11.70 2.05 12.00
C PRO A 59 -11.44 2.48 10.56
N VAL A 60 -12.50 2.50 9.76
CA VAL A 60 -12.45 2.82 8.32
C VAL A 60 -13.65 3.68 7.92
N TYR A 61 -13.52 4.40 6.81
CA TYR A 61 -14.65 5.10 6.20
C TYR A 61 -15.58 4.09 5.47
N PRO A 62 -16.89 4.04 5.78
CA PRO A 62 -17.81 3.11 5.14
C PRO A 62 -17.90 3.34 3.64
N GLY A 63 -17.81 2.26 2.85
CA GLY A 63 -17.92 2.30 1.39
C GLY A 63 -16.74 2.96 0.66
N LEU A 64 -15.68 3.37 1.36
CA LEU A 64 -14.52 4.04 0.77
C LEU A 64 -13.29 3.12 0.73
N PHE A 65 -12.74 2.97 -0.46
CA PHE A 65 -11.60 2.11 -0.74
C PHE A 65 -10.52 2.85 -1.53
N MET A 66 -9.29 2.33 -1.50
CA MET A 66 -8.18 2.85 -2.29
C MET A 66 -7.32 1.74 -2.89
N LEU A 67 -6.74 2.04 -4.05
CA LEU A 67 -5.64 1.31 -4.66
C LEU A 67 -4.63 2.33 -5.16
N GLY A 68 -3.42 2.33 -4.61
CA GLY A 68 -2.43 3.34 -4.95
C GLY A 68 -1.04 3.03 -4.45
N ALA A 69 -0.19 4.06 -4.47
CA ALA A 69 1.21 3.97 -4.08
C ALA A 69 2.00 2.88 -4.84
N LEU A 70 1.70 2.71 -6.14
CA LEU A 70 2.28 1.68 -7.02
C LEU A 70 3.76 1.91 -7.38
N GLY A 71 4.34 3.05 -7.01
CA GLY A 71 5.74 3.39 -7.27
C GLY A 71 6.11 3.35 -8.76
N SER A 72 7.27 2.79 -9.08
CA SER A 72 7.73 2.54 -10.46
C SER A 72 7.40 1.14 -10.97
N ARG A 73 6.62 0.35 -10.21
CA ARG A 73 6.33 -1.07 -10.50
C ARG A 73 4.86 -1.36 -10.73
N GLY A 74 4.05 -0.34 -11.00
CA GLY A 74 2.61 -0.47 -11.18
C GLY A 74 2.20 -1.44 -12.29
N LEU A 75 2.97 -1.55 -13.38
CA LEU A 75 2.69 -2.53 -14.44
C LEU A 75 2.73 -3.99 -13.94
N CYS A 76 3.54 -4.26 -12.89
CA CYS A 76 3.65 -5.58 -12.29
C CYS A 76 2.62 -5.78 -11.17
N SER A 77 2.46 -4.79 -10.28
CA SER A 77 1.65 -4.95 -9.07
C SER A 77 0.15 -4.66 -9.27
N ALA A 78 -0.23 -3.81 -10.23
CA ALA A 78 -1.61 -3.38 -10.41
C ALA A 78 -2.61 -4.53 -10.66
N PRO A 79 -2.32 -5.55 -11.49
CA PRO A 79 -3.28 -6.62 -11.74
C PRO A 79 -3.68 -7.37 -10.46
N LEU A 80 -2.71 -7.82 -9.67
CA LEU A 80 -3.01 -8.53 -8.41
C LEU A 80 -3.66 -7.60 -7.37
N CYS A 81 -3.24 -6.33 -7.30
CA CYS A 81 -3.89 -5.37 -6.40
C CYS A 81 -5.35 -5.11 -6.77
N ALA A 82 -5.68 -5.08 -8.07
CA ALA A 82 -7.05 -4.92 -8.54
C ALA A 82 -7.92 -6.12 -8.13
N GLU A 83 -7.42 -7.34 -8.31
CA GLU A 83 -8.11 -8.57 -7.86
C GLU A 83 -8.34 -8.58 -6.35
N ILE A 84 -7.33 -8.23 -5.55
CA ILE A 84 -7.47 -8.12 -4.10
C ILE A 84 -8.57 -7.14 -3.72
N LEU A 85 -8.58 -5.96 -4.35
CA LEU A 85 -9.55 -4.92 -4.02
C LEU A 85 -10.97 -5.32 -4.45
N ALA A 86 -11.11 -5.85 -5.65
CA ALA A 86 -12.40 -6.31 -6.18
C ALA A 86 -12.97 -7.43 -5.30
N ALA A 87 -12.17 -8.45 -4.97
CA ALA A 87 -12.59 -9.54 -4.09
C ALA A 87 -13.00 -9.01 -2.70
N GLN A 88 -12.23 -8.08 -2.12
CA GLN A 88 -12.57 -7.44 -0.85
C GLN A 88 -13.90 -6.67 -0.91
N MET A 89 -14.12 -5.89 -1.98
CA MET A 89 -15.34 -5.09 -2.17
C MET A 89 -16.59 -5.97 -2.41
N SER A 90 -16.41 -7.10 -3.08
CA SER A 90 -17.46 -8.08 -3.37
C SER A 90 -17.70 -9.10 -2.26
N ASN A 91 -16.93 -9.04 -1.17
CA ASN A 91 -16.97 -10.01 -0.07
C ASN A 91 -16.67 -11.45 -0.56
N GLU A 92 -15.69 -11.57 -1.46
CA GLU A 92 -15.18 -12.82 -2.02
C GLU A 92 -13.85 -13.22 -1.37
N PRO A 93 -13.41 -14.48 -1.52
CA PRO A 93 -12.10 -14.93 -1.05
C PRO A 93 -10.95 -14.13 -1.71
N ILE A 94 -10.07 -13.55 -0.89
CA ILE A 94 -8.92 -12.76 -1.36
C ILE A 94 -7.72 -13.70 -1.64
N PRO A 95 -7.04 -13.59 -2.80
CA PRO A 95 -6.04 -14.56 -3.25
C PRO A 95 -4.63 -14.36 -2.64
N LEU A 96 -4.54 -14.10 -1.33
CA LEU A 96 -3.26 -13.91 -0.63
C LEU A 96 -3.34 -14.32 0.84
N ASP A 97 -2.19 -14.60 1.45
CA ASP A 97 -2.08 -14.85 2.88
C ASP A 97 -2.29 -13.56 3.70
N ALA A 98 -2.70 -13.73 4.96
CA ALA A 98 -3.01 -12.63 5.86
C ALA A 98 -1.82 -11.69 6.13
N SER A 99 -0.59 -12.21 6.16
CA SER A 99 0.60 -11.39 6.45
C SER A 99 0.94 -10.47 5.27
N THR A 100 0.80 -10.97 4.05
CA THR A 100 0.96 -10.18 2.83
C THR A 100 -0.15 -9.14 2.70
N LEU A 101 -1.40 -9.49 2.99
CA LEU A 101 -2.52 -8.54 3.00
C LEU A 101 -2.32 -7.44 4.05
N ALA A 102 -1.85 -7.78 5.25
CA ALA A 102 -1.49 -6.78 6.27
C ALA A 102 -0.34 -5.85 5.82
N ALA A 103 0.59 -6.35 4.99
CA ALA A 103 1.67 -5.55 4.42
C ALA A 103 1.21 -4.62 3.28
N LEU A 104 0.05 -4.89 2.68
CA LEU A 104 -0.59 -4.06 1.65
C LEU A 104 -1.61 -3.08 2.21
N ASN A 105 -2.16 -3.33 3.40
CA ASN A 105 -3.21 -2.52 4.01
C ASN A 105 -2.78 -1.04 4.15
N PRO A 106 -3.66 -0.06 3.87
CA PRO A 106 -3.31 1.36 3.98
C PRO A 106 -2.96 1.84 5.40
N ASN A 107 -3.49 1.20 6.46
CA ASN A 107 -3.22 1.62 7.85
C ASN A 107 -1.91 1.04 8.44
N ARG A 108 -1.20 0.19 7.68
CA ARG A 108 -0.11 -0.65 8.18
C ARG A 108 0.99 0.12 8.90
N LEU A 109 1.30 1.33 8.46
CA LEU A 109 2.39 2.13 9.04
C LEU A 109 2.04 2.62 10.44
N TRP A 110 0.77 2.92 10.69
CA TRP A 110 0.26 3.35 11.98
C TRP A 110 0.14 2.16 12.91
N VAL A 111 -0.55 1.10 12.47
CA VAL A 111 -0.77 -0.11 13.26
C VAL A 111 0.55 -0.77 13.68
N ARG A 112 1.57 -0.81 12.81
CA ARG A 112 2.92 -1.30 13.17
C ARG A 112 3.58 -0.51 14.31
N LYS A 113 3.29 0.79 14.45
CA LYS A 113 3.79 1.62 15.56
C LYS A 113 2.96 1.38 16.83
N LEU A 114 1.64 1.37 16.69
CA LEU A 114 0.69 1.17 17.80
C LEU A 114 0.87 -0.22 18.47
N LEU A 115 1.07 -1.28 17.68
CA LEU A 115 1.42 -2.63 18.18
C LEU A 115 2.71 -2.68 19.02
N LYS A 116 3.56 -1.66 18.89
CA LYS A 116 4.82 -1.50 19.63
C LYS A 116 4.74 -0.41 20.71
N GLY A 117 3.56 0.13 20.99
CA GLY A 117 3.35 1.23 21.93
C GLY A 117 4.02 2.54 21.50
N LYS A 118 4.33 2.71 20.21
CA LYS A 118 5.02 3.89 19.70
C LYS A 118 4.03 4.90 19.15
N ALA A 119 4.26 6.18 19.45
CA ALA A 119 3.48 7.28 18.90
C ALA A 119 3.55 7.30 17.36
N VAL A 120 2.39 7.47 16.72
CA VAL A 120 2.29 7.80 15.30
C VAL A 120 2.57 9.29 15.17
N LYS A 121 3.64 9.63 14.46
CA LYS A 121 4.02 10.99 14.08
C LYS A 121 3.87 11.08 12.58
#